data_AF-A0A2V5IJD4-F1
#
_entry.id   AF-A0A2V5IJD4-F1
#
_cell.length_a   1.000
_cell.length_b   1.000
_cell.length_c   1.000
_cell.angle_alpha   90.00
_cell.angle_beta   90.00
_cell.angle_gamma   90.00
#
_symmetry.space_group_name_H-M   'P 1'
#
loop_
_entity.id
_entity.type
_entity.pdbx_description
1 polymer ?
#
loop_
_entity_poly.entity_id
_entity_poly.type
_entity_poly.pdbx_seq_one_letter_code
_entity_poly.pdbx_strand_id
1 'polypeptide(L)'
;MFISDSSTRAIGSTASSMRDTLLQRLPGPQQVLKAITGTLGVSSLSGSDISTSESTFQHCPAAELSCKTRYHGQDTCCFNYPGGQMLQTQFWDADPAIGPETAWTIHGLWPDHCNGGFDQYCDSKRRYSNISLILVDAGRGDLLDYMSTYWKDFRGDDPNLWEHEWNKHGTCVSSLETHCYTEYIPQQEVVDYFDKTADLYRGLPTYETLAKANILPSYTKTYTRREIEDVLSQSHGAEVTIRCRHGALNEVWYYFNVAGPLVSGKFVASDPDGQISNCPASGIRYQPKTPHHGHEPTKTTTHNPSEPTSPPGAPFQGRGNLMISTMGQKRGCIISRGAWFSSGTCATFTAKKTSDDLFTLHSSKGNCGFAKDIFTCGGAVHKAQEFGIDDGKLAYHGNSTFFADKAPKGPTKSKVFASQEDHQIELAITWRPDY
;
A
#
# COMPACT_ATOMS: atom_id res chain seq x y z
N MET A 1 18.22 54.97 -23.30
CA MET A 1 18.47 56.21 -22.53
C MET A 1 17.12 56.66 -22.00
N PHE A 2 16.74 56.59 -20.73
CA PHE A 2 17.43 56.46 -19.45
C PHE A 2 16.68 55.48 -18.53
N ILE A 3 17.44 54.94 -17.59
CA ILE A 3 17.06 54.09 -16.45
C ILE A 3 16.38 54.94 -15.37
N SER A 4 15.42 54.39 -14.63
CA SER A 4 15.31 54.55 -13.18
C SER A 4 14.44 53.48 -12.53
N ASP A 5 14.96 53.03 -11.40
CA ASP A 5 14.70 51.83 -10.61
C ASP A 5 13.73 52.13 -9.45
N SER A 6 12.96 51.14 -9.00
CA SER A 6 12.55 51.01 -7.60
C SER A 6 11.97 49.63 -7.31
N SER A 7 12.85 48.83 -6.72
CA SER A 7 12.63 47.57 -6.05
C SER A 7 11.77 47.73 -4.78
N THR A 8 10.65 46.99 -4.70
CA THR A 8 9.94 46.74 -3.44
C THR A 8 10.18 45.28 -3.02
N ARG A 9 10.99 45.09 -1.97
CA ARG A 9 11.23 43.81 -1.31
C ARG A 9 9.93 43.29 -0.67
N ALA A 10 9.47 42.11 -1.08
CA ALA A 10 8.59 41.27 -0.28
C ALA A 10 9.45 40.35 0.58
N ILE A 11 9.43 40.58 1.90
CA ILE A 11 9.96 39.66 2.91
C ILE A 11 8.85 38.64 3.18
N GLY A 12 9.11 37.36 2.89
CA GLY A 12 8.21 36.29 3.31
C GLY A 12 8.40 35.00 2.52
N SER A 13 9.23 34.09 3.04
CA SER A 13 9.03 32.64 3.04
C SER A 13 10.37 31.91 3.18
N THR A 14 10.90 31.86 4.40
CA THR A 14 12.00 30.92 4.76
C THR A 14 11.66 30.07 5.98
N ALA A 15 10.51 30.30 6.63
CA ALA A 15 10.11 29.56 7.83
C ALA A 15 9.32 28.26 7.53
N SER A 16 8.71 28.14 6.35
CA SER A 16 7.94 26.92 5.98
C SER A 16 8.85 25.78 5.53
N SER A 17 9.93 26.09 4.81
CA SER A 17 10.85 25.06 4.29
C SER A 17 11.68 24.37 5.36
N MET A 18 11.92 25.00 6.52
CA MET A 18 12.74 24.37 7.58
C MET A 18 11.95 23.42 8.49
N ARG A 19 10.62 23.61 8.61
CA ARG A 19 9.76 22.74 9.44
C ARG A 19 9.51 21.38 8.78
N ASP A 20 9.35 21.34 7.46
CA ASP A 20 9.17 20.09 6.72
C ASP A 20 10.45 19.25 6.66
N THR A 21 11.64 19.87 6.70
CA THR A 21 12.93 19.13 6.72
C THR A 21 13.30 18.60 8.12
N LEU A 22 12.69 19.12 9.20
CA LEU A 22 13.02 18.74 10.58
C LEU A 22 12.20 17.54 11.09
N LEU A 23 10.99 17.31 10.58
CA LEU A 23 10.15 16.18 10.98
C LEU A 23 10.50 14.86 10.26
N GLN A 24 11.26 14.91 9.15
CA GLN A 24 11.74 13.73 8.42
C GLN A 24 13.05 13.15 8.98
N ARG A 25 13.59 13.70 10.08
CA ARG A 25 14.87 13.28 10.68
C ARG A 25 14.77 12.77 12.11
N LEU A 26 13.57 12.57 12.64
CA LEU A 26 13.41 11.99 13.97
C LEU A 26 13.63 10.47 13.88
N PRO A 27 14.62 9.90 14.60
CA PRO A 27 14.80 8.46 14.63
C PRO A 27 13.54 7.79 15.19
N GLY A 28 13.14 6.66 14.61
CA GLY A 28 12.01 5.89 15.12
C GLY A 28 12.19 5.48 16.59
N PRO A 29 11.10 5.17 17.32
CA PRO A 29 11.17 4.76 18.73
C PRO A 29 12.20 3.66 19.01
N GLN A 30 12.37 2.71 18.09
CA GLN A 30 13.37 1.65 18.21
C GLN A 30 14.82 2.17 18.16
N GLN A 31 15.11 3.17 17.32
CA GLN A 31 16.44 3.78 17.23
C GLN A 31 16.73 4.70 18.43
N VAL A 32 15.70 5.40 18.93
CA VAL A 32 15.82 6.24 20.15
C VAL A 32 16.12 5.37 21.38
N LEU A 33 15.48 4.21 21.51
CA LEU A 33 15.69 3.31 22.66
C LEU A 33 17.16 2.83 22.74
N LYS A 34 17.81 2.60 21.60
CA LYS A 34 19.23 2.19 21.51
C LYS A 34 20.19 3.31 21.89
N ALA A 35 19.90 4.56 21.52
CA ALA A 35 20.71 5.72 21.90
C ALA A 35 20.71 5.96 23.42
N ILE A 36 19.62 5.61 24.10
CA ILE A 36 19.48 5.79 25.55
C ILE A 36 20.14 4.63 26.33
N THR A 37 20.16 3.40 25.81
CA THR A 37 20.85 2.28 26.46
C THR A 37 22.38 2.28 26.24
N GLY A 38 22.88 3.03 25.26
CA GLY A 38 24.32 3.20 25.00
C GLY A 38 25.03 4.30 25.80
N THR A 39 24.35 5.06 26.66
CA THR A 39 24.90 6.27 27.33
C THR A 39 25.14 6.12 28.84
N LEU A 40 25.83 5.06 29.25
CA LEU A 40 26.60 5.03 30.51
C LEU A 40 28.10 4.97 30.20
N GLY A 41 28.60 5.98 29.50
CA GLY A 41 30.03 6.19 29.23
C GLY A 41 30.30 7.69 29.19
N VAL A 42 30.97 8.20 30.21
CA VAL A 42 31.28 9.63 30.39
C VAL A 42 32.29 10.07 29.32
N SER A 43 32.00 11.18 28.65
CA SER A 43 32.69 11.73 27.49
C SER A 43 34.18 12.07 27.70
N SER A 44 34.97 11.92 26.64
CA SER A 44 36.03 12.87 26.30
C SER A 44 35.84 13.30 24.84
N LEU A 45 35.65 14.60 24.65
CA LEU A 45 35.41 15.23 23.36
C LEU A 45 36.73 15.34 22.58
N SER A 46 36.74 14.92 21.31
CA SER A 46 37.67 15.43 20.30
C SER A 46 37.09 15.24 18.90
N GLY A 47 36.99 16.37 18.19
CA GLY A 47 37.08 16.58 16.74
C GLY A 47 36.55 15.54 15.75
N SER A 48 35.52 15.98 15.01
CA SER A 48 35.26 15.77 13.58
C SER A 48 35.82 14.51 12.91
N ASP A 49 34.93 13.58 12.57
CA ASP A 49 34.90 13.00 11.23
C ASP A 49 33.46 12.58 10.89
N ILE A 50 33.05 12.92 9.66
CA ILE A 50 31.78 12.50 9.06
C ILE A 50 31.91 11.00 8.83
N SER A 51 31.41 10.19 9.77
CA SER A 51 31.35 8.74 9.60
C SER A 51 30.23 8.40 8.60
N THR A 52 30.66 7.94 7.44
CA THR A 52 29.87 7.11 6.51
C THR A 52 29.09 6.07 7.28
N SER A 53 27.79 5.90 6.96
CA SER A 53 26.91 4.90 7.55
C SER A 53 27.63 3.56 7.75
N GLU A 54 27.89 3.18 9.01
CA GLU A 54 28.37 1.85 9.31
C GLU A 54 27.37 0.83 8.75
N SER A 55 27.87 -0.07 7.90
CA SER A 55 27.08 -1.18 7.36
C SER A 55 26.60 -2.03 8.53
N THR A 56 25.29 -2.03 8.80
CA THR A 56 24.65 -2.90 9.80
C THR A 56 24.68 -4.40 9.42
N PHE A 57 25.17 -4.69 8.22
CA PHE A 57 25.35 -6.04 7.67
C PHE A 57 26.80 -6.49 7.73
N GLN A 58 26.97 -7.81 7.84
CA GLN A 58 28.26 -8.46 7.66
C GLN A 58 28.90 -8.03 6.33
N HIS A 59 30.20 -7.72 6.38
CA HIS A 59 30.93 -7.31 5.19
C HIS A 59 31.16 -8.52 4.27
N CYS A 60 30.79 -8.38 2.99
CA CYS A 60 30.87 -9.43 1.97
C CYS A 60 31.93 -9.12 0.91
N PRO A 61 33.23 -9.30 1.19
CA PRO A 61 34.28 -9.07 0.21
C PRO A 61 34.20 -10.13 -0.89
N ALA A 62 34.33 -9.70 -2.15
CA ALA A 62 34.30 -10.56 -3.34
C ALA A 62 33.02 -11.41 -3.49
N ALA A 63 31.85 -10.81 -3.24
CA ALA A 63 30.58 -11.51 -3.35
C ALA A 63 30.35 -12.09 -4.76
N GLU A 64 30.08 -13.39 -4.80
CA GLU A 64 29.82 -14.13 -6.04
C GLU A 64 28.37 -13.96 -6.49
N LEU A 65 28.15 -14.03 -7.81
CA LEU A 65 26.83 -13.83 -8.40
C LEU A 65 25.99 -15.10 -8.27
N SER A 66 24.83 -15.00 -7.61
CA SER A 66 23.88 -16.11 -7.50
C SER A 66 23.43 -16.63 -8.88
N CYS A 67 23.09 -17.92 -8.96
CA CYS A 67 22.71 -18.66 -10.18
C CYS A 67 23.73 -18.69 -11.34
N LYS A 68 24.78 -17.87 -11.31
CA LYS A 68 25.94 -17.97 -12.21
C LYS A 68 27.10 -18.71 -11.54
N THR A 69 27.19 -18.68 -10.21
CA THR A 69 28.11 -19.49 -9.42
C THR A 69 27.38 -20.65 -8.75
N ARG A 70 27.97 -21.86 -8.80
CA ARG A 70 27.43 -23.03 -8.10
C ARG A 70 27.62 -22.87 -6.59
N TYR A 71 26.55 -23.11 -5.83
CA TYR A 71 26.65 -23.18 -4.38
C TYR A 71 27.59 -24.28 -3.93
N HIS A 72 28.59 -23.92 -3.13
CA HIS A 72 29.62 -24.83 -2.63
C HIS A 72 29.87 -24.68 -1.11
N GLY A 73 28.88 -24.13 -0.39
CA GLY A 73 28.97 -23.84 1.04
C GLY A 73 29.41 -22.40 1.35
N GLN A 74 29.20 -21.47 0.43
CA GLN A 74 29.41 -20.04 0.70
C GLN A 74 28.48 -19.56 1.82
N ASP A 75 28.90 -18.51 2.52
CA ASP A 75 28.08 -17.86 3.55
C ASP A 75 26.80 -17.27 2.93
N THR A 76 25.63 -17.73 3.39
CA THR A 76 24.33 -17.29 2.88
C THR A 76 23.97 -15.86 3.26
N CYS A 77 24.66 -15.26 4.24
CA CYS A 77 24.59 -13.81 4.46
C CYS A 77 25.21 -13.01 3.31
N CYS A 78 26.13 -13.61 2.55
CA CYS A 78 26.82 -12.98 1.42
C CYS A 78 26.47 -13.58 0.05
N PHE A 79 25.70 -14.67 0.02
CA PHE A 79 25.34 -15.40 -1.19
C PHE A 79 23.89 -15.89 -1.13
N ASN A 80 23.02 -15.35 -1.98
CA ASN A 80 21.60 -15.73 -2.00
C ASN A 80 21.43 -17.17 -2.50
N TYR A 81 21.03 -18.06 -1.59
CA TYR A 81 20.78 -19.48 -1.82
C TYR A 81 19.78 -20.02 -0.77
N PRO A 82 18.86 -20.94 -1.12
CA PRO A 82 18.62 -21.52 -2.45
C PRO A 82 17.91 -20.56 -3.43
N GLY A 83 17.27 -19.53 -2.91
CA GLY A 83 16.60 -18.49 -3.69
C GLY A 83 17.57 -17.48 -4.33
N GLY A 84 18.32 -17.93 -5.33
CA GLY A 84 19.37 -17.14 -5.97
C GLY A 84 18.86 -16.17 -7.04
N GLN A 85 17.69 -16.40 -7.62
CA GLN A 85 17.10 -15.52 -8.64
C GLN A 85 16.01 -14.67 -7.98
N MET A 86 16.21 -13.35 -7.95
CA MET A 86 15.25 -12.40 -7.37
C MET A 86 14.32 -11.87 -8.46
N LEU A 87 13.01 -11.96 -8.23
CA LEU A 87 11.98 -11.47 -9.14
C LEU A 87 11.32 -10.23 -8.56
N GLN A 88 11.52 -9.06 -9.18
CA GLN A 88 10.69 -7.88 -8.89
C GLN A 88 9.44 -7.98 -9.77
N THR A 89 8.28 -8.17 -9.14
CA THR A 89 7.01 -8.39 -9.85
C THR A 89 6.08 -7.19 -9.71
N GLN A 90 5.36 -6.88 -10.78
CA GLN A 90 4.47 -5.72 -10.86
C GLN A 90 3.09 -6.10 -11.40
N PHE A 91 2.06 -5.37 -10.96
CA PHE A 91 0.68 -5.47 -11.38
C PHE A 91 0.23 -4.31 -12.25
N TRP A 92 -0.65 -4.63 -13.19
CA TRP A 92 -1.54 -3.69 -13.86
C TRP A 92 -2.98 -4.08 -13.58
N ASP A 93 -3.56 -3.43 -12.59
CA ASP A 93 -4.95 -3.62 -12.16
C ASP A 93 -5.81 -2.47 -12.72
N ALA A 94 -6.49 -2.75 -13.83
CA ALA A 94 -7.37 -1.82 -14.52
C ALA A 94 -8.85 -1.96 -14.14
N ASP A 95 -9.27 -3.15 -13.70
CA ASP A 95 -10.65 -3.42 -13.27
C ASP A 95 -10.69 -4.41 -12.09
N PRO A 96 -10.88 -3.92 -10.85
CA PRO A 96 -10.97 -2.50 -10.49
C PRO A 96 -9.65 -1.77 -10.75
N ALA A 97 -9.73 -0.46 -10.99
CA ALA A 97 -8.55 0.39 -11.17
C ALA A 97 -7.86 0.64 -9.83
N ILE A 98 -6.56 0.33 -9.74
CA ILE A 98 -5.77 0.42 -8.50
C ILE A 98 -4.46 1.16 -8.75
N GLY A 99 -4.07 2.02 -7.81
CA GLY A 99 -2.87 2.85 -7.92
C GLY A 99 -3.01 3.96 -8.97
N PRO A 100 -1.93 4.69 -9.28
CA PRO A 100 -1.96 5.77 -10.26
C PRO A 100 -2.32 5.27 -11.67
N GLU A 101 -3.03 6.12 -12.44
CA GLU A 101 -3.49 5.80 -13.80
C GLU A 101 -2.35 5.47 -14.77
N THR A 102 -1.19 6.10 -14.56
CA THR A 102 0.00 5.99 -15.43
C THR A 102 1.14 5.27 -14.73
N ALA A 103 0.85 4.37 -13.80
CA ALA A 103 1.87 3.58 -13.13
C ALA A 103 1.42 2.13 -12.99
N TRP A 104 2.37 1.22 -13.06
CA TRP A 104 2.19 -0.13 -12.52
C TRP A 104 2.23 -0.07 -10.99
N THR A 105 1.90 -1.17 -10.31
CA THR A 105 2.04 -1.29 -8.85
C THR A 105 2.91 -2.49 -8.52
N ILE A 106 3.54 -2.49 -7.35
CA ILE A 106 4.33 -3.59 -6.83
C ILE A 106 3.40 -4.76 -6.51
N HIS A 107 3.77 -5.96 -6.97
CA HIS A 107 3.25 -7.21 -6.46
C HIS A 107 4.17 -7.71 -5.35
N GLY A 108 5.46 -7.92 -5.63
CA GLY A 108 6.44 -8.30 -4.61
C GLY A 108 7.88 -8.43 -5.10
N LEU A 109 8.72 -9.04 -4.24
CA LEU A 109 10.10 -9.42 -4.52
C LEU A 109 10.31 -10.88 -4.11
N TRP A 110 10.52 -11.78 -5.06
CA TRP A 110 10.48 -13.22 -4.77
C TRP A 110 11.82 -13.91 -5.00
N PRO A 111 12.29 -14.71 -4.03
CA PRO A 111 13.53 -15.48 -4.18
C PRO A 111 13.24 -16.86 -4.80
N ASP A 112 13.36 -16.97 -6.12
CA ASP A 112 13.25 -18.24 -6.86
C ASP A 112 14.60 -18.98 -6.87
N HIS A 113 14.51 -20.30 -6.94
CA HIS A 113 15.65 -21.18 -7.18
C HIS A 113 16.15 -20.99 -8.62
N CYS A 114 17.44 -21.23 -8.83
CA CYS A 114 18.09 -21.12 -10.15
C CYS A 114 17.62 -22.16 -11.20
N ASN A 115 16.58 -22.94 -10.89
CA ASN A 115 15.94 -23.91 -11.78
C ASN A 115 14.44 -23.61 -11.99
N GLY A 116 13.97 -22.43 -11.56
CA GLY A 116 12.58 -21.98 -11.69
C GLY A 116 11.63 -22.49 -10.60
N GLY A 117 12.08 -23.30 -9.64
CA GLY A 117 11.34 -23.61 -8.41
C GLY A 117 11.39 -22.44 -7.41
N PHE A 118 10.65 -22.54 -6.31
CA PHE A 118 10.72 -21.56 -5.22
C PHE A 118 10.32 -22.20 -3.89
N ASP A 119 10.83 -21.63 -2.80
CA ASP A 119 10.36 -21.92 -1.45
C ASP A 119 9.35 -20.87 -1.00
N GLN A 120 8.50 -21.22 -0.04
CA GLN A 120 7.51 -20.32 0.53
C GLN A 120 7.33 -20.55 2.01
N TYR A 121 7.08 -19.48 2.76
CA TYR A 121 6.86 -19.53 4.21
C TYR A 121 8.03 -20.18 4.98
N CYS A 122 9.26 -19.80 4.63
CA CYS A 122 10.48 -20.47 5.06
C CYS A 122 10.81 -20.35 6.55
N ASP A 123 10.31 -19.30 7.24
CA ASP A 123 10.53 -19.11 8.66
C ASP A 123 9.26 -18.67 9.39
N SER A 124 8.72 -19.57 10.21
CA SER A 124 7.52 -19.30 11.02
C SER A 124 7.75 -18.35 12.19
N LYS A 125 8.99 -18.21 12.68
CA LYS A 125 9.33 -17.34 13.83
C LYS A 125 9.43 -15.87 13.43
N ARG A 126 9.71 -15.61 12.16
CA ARG A 126 9.74 -14.26 11.57
C ARG A 126 8.43 -13.91 10.85
N ARG A 127 7.32 -14.58 11.17
CA ARG A 127 6.02 -14.20 10.62
C ARG A 127 5.41 -13.05 11.39
N TYR A 128 4.94 -12.05 10.66
CA TYR A 128 4.35 -10.84 11.23
C TYR A 128 2.95 -10.57 10.68
N SER A 129 2.13 -9.86 11.46
CA SER A 129 0.78 -9.43 11.09
C SER A 129 0.52 -7.95 11.38
N ASN A 130 1.60 -7.17 11.34
CA ASN A 130 1.65 -5.78 11.76
C ASN A 130 2.74 -5.02 10.98
N ILE A 131 2.91 -5.33 9.69
CA ILE A 131 3.97 -4.75 8.83
C ILE A 131 3.97 -3.22 8.89
N SER A 132 2.80 -2.58 8.80
CA SER A 132 2.71 -1.12 8.86
C SER A 132 3.24 -0.53 10.17
N LEU A 133 3.01 -1.20 11.31
CA LEU A 133 3.54 -0.75 12.61
C LEU A 133 5.06 -0.93 12.67
N ILE A 134 5.57 -2.06 12.17
CA ILE A 134 7.02 -2.30 12.07
C ILE A 134 7.72 -1.16 11.30
N LEU A 135 7.17 -0.77 10.15
CA LEU A 135 7.71 0.32 9.34
C LEU A 135 7.67 1.66 10.10
N VAL A 136 6.56 1.99 10.75
CA VAL A 136 6.43 3.24 11.53
C VAL A 136 7.38 3.26 12.73
N ASP A 137 7.49 2.16 13.48
CA ASP A 137 8.36 2.05 14.66
C ASP A 137 9.86 2.13 14.30
N ALA A 138 10.21 1.71 13.09
CA ALA A 138 11.54 1.87 12.51
C ALA A 138 11.80 3.30 11.98
N GLY A 139 10.81 4.21 12.03
CA GLY A 139 10.92 5.56 11.49
C GLY A 139 10.74 5.64 9.96
N ARG A 140 10.16 4.60 9.35
CA ARG A 140 9.96 4.47 7.89
C ARG A 140 8.53 4.72 7.46
N GLY A 141 7.94 5.79 7.99
CA GLY A 141 6.63 6.29 7.56
C GLY A 141 6.62 6.70 6.08
N ASP A 142 7.74 7.23 5.58
CA ASP A 142 7.95 7.56 4.16
C ASP A 142 7.76 6.33 3.24
N LEU A 143 8.32 5.19 3.64
CA LEU A 143 8.17 3.92 2.91
C LEU A 143 6.73 3.42 2.96
N LEU A 144 6.08 3.52 4.13
CA LEU A 144 4.68 3.14 4.28
C LEU A 144 3.76 4.00 3.39
N ASP A 145 4.01 5.30 3.28
CA ASP A 145 3.25 6.21 2.40
C ASP A 145 3.47 5.85 0.93
N TYR A 146 4.72 5.55 0.56
CA TYR A 146 5.07 5.09 -0.78
C TYR A 146 4.34 3.78 -1.14
N MET A 147 4.41 2.79 -0.24
CA MET A 147 3.71 1.51 -0.39
C MET A 147 2.19 1.68 -0.45
N SER A 148 1.62 2.61 0.32
CA SER A 148 0.18 2.92 0.30
C SER A 148 -0.31 3.47 -1.04
N THR A 149 0.62 3.93 -1.90
CA THR A 149 0.35 4.40 -3.27
C THR A 149 0.67 3.34 -4.33
N TYR A 150 1.82 2.67 -4.18
CA TYR A 150 2.39 1.83 -5.24
C TYR A 150 2.39 0.33 -4.95
N TRP A 151 2.11 -0.14 -3.73
CA TRP A 151 2.04 -1.56 -3.38
C TRP A 151 0.65 -1.89 -2.85
N LYS A 152 -0.29 -2.04 -3.77
CA LYS A 152 -1.73 -2.06 -3.48
C LYS A 152 -2.30 -3.45 -3.60
N ASP A 153 -3.21 -3.78 -2.70
CA ASP A 153 -4.08 -4.94 -2.88
C ASP A 153 -5.29 -4.57 -3.74
N PHE A 154 -5.55 -5.37 -4.77
CA PHE A 154 -6.71 -5.19 -5.64
C PHE A 154 -8.05 -5.35 -4.89
N ARG A 155 -8.05 -5.98 -3.72
CA ARG A 155 -9.23 -6.09 -2.84
C ARG A 155 -9.33 -4.96 -1.82
N GLY A 156 -8.34 -4.06 -1.78
CA GLY A 156 -8.30 -2.90 -0.90
C GLY A 156 -7.82 -3.17 0.53
N ASP A 157 -7.16 -4.30 0.79
CA ASP A 157 -6.51 -4.64 2.06
C ASP A 157 -4.97 -4.72 1.88
N ASP A 158 -4.35 -3.58 1.61
CA ASP A 158 -2.89 -3.50 1.39
C ASP A 158 -2.08 -4.12 2.56
N PRO A 159 -2.43 -3.91 3.85
CA PRO A 159 -1.74 -4.56 4.95
C PRO A 159 -1.74 -6.09 4.84
N ASN A 160 -2.86 -6.70 4.41
CA ASN A 160 -2.90 -8.14 4.20
C ASN A 160 -1.98 -8.60 3.07
N LEU A 161 -1.88 -7.83 1.98
CA LEU A 161 -0.92 -8.11 0.92
C LEU A 161 0.51 -8.00 1.44
N TRP A 162 0.87 -6.94 2.15
CA TRP A 162 2.24 -6.79 2.70
C TRP A 162 2.58 -7.91 3.67
N GLU A 163 1.64 -8.32 4.54
CA GLU A 163 1.79 -9.51 5.37
C GLU A 163 2.03 -10.77 4.55
N HIS A 164 1.29 -10.96 3.45
CA HIS A 164 1.46 -12.11 2.55
C HIS A 164 2.86 -12.10 1.94
N GLU A 165 3.27 -10.99 1.35
CA GLU A 165 4.55 -10.86 0.64
C GLU A 165 5.74 -11.10 1.58
N TRP A 166 5.72 -10.50 2.78
CA TRP A 166 6.76 -10.77 3.77
C TRP A 166 6.73 -12.24 4.23
N ASN A 167 5.58 -12.72 4.70
CA ASN A 167 5.50 -14.04 5.33
C ASN A 167 5.81 -15.17 4.34
N LYS A 168 5.39 -15.03 3.08
CA LYS A 168 5.56 -16.05 2.04
C LYS A 168 6.92 -15.96 1.36
N HIS A 169 7.38 -14.76 1.01
CA HIS A 169 8.56 -14.55 0.16
C HIS A 169 9.73 -13.92 0.94
N GLY A 170 9.50 -12.85 1.70
CA GLY A 170 10.54 -12.19 2.49
C GLY A 170 11.23 -13.12 3.50
N THR A 171 10.48 -14.02 4.14
CA THR A 171 11.07 -15.02 5.05
C THR A 171 12.01 -16.02 4.37
N CYS A 172 11.96 -16.14 3.04
CA CYS A 172 12.78 -17.04 2.24
C CYS A 172 14.07 -16.41 1.68
N VAL A 173 14.31 -15.13 1.96
CA VAL A 173 15.58 -14.48 1.59
C VAL A 173 16.63 -14.79 2.65
N SER A 174 17.59 -15.66 2.32
CA SER A 174 18.59 -16.12 3.29
C SER A 174 19.53 -15.02 3.79
N SER A 175 19.86 -14.05 2.94
CA SER A 175 20.68 -12.90 3.33
C SER A 175 19.97 -11.87 4.24
N LEU A 176 18.67 -12.09 4.54
CA LEU A 176 17.90 -11.31 5.52
C LEU A 176 17.72 -12.05 6.85
N GLU A 177 18.33 -13.22 7.05
CA GLU A 177 18.29 -13.87 8.35
C GLU A 177 18.93 -13.00 9.43
N THR A 178 18.37 -13.02 10.65
CA THR A 178 18.75 -12.06 11.71
C THR A 178 20.20 -12.19 12.16
N HIS A 179 20.83 -13.35 11.95
CA HIS A 179 22.23 -13.58 12.26
C HIS A 179 23.20 -12.90 11.27
N CYS A 180 22.70 -12.44 10.12
CA CYS A 180 23.48 -11.68 9.13
C CYS A 180 23.71 -10.21 9.52
N TYR A 181 23.06 -9.75 10.58
CA TYR A 181 23.17 -8.40 11.11
C TYR A 181 24.18 -8.37 12.26
N THR A 182 25.12 -7.42 12.22
CA THR A 182 26.14 -7.27 13.27
C THR A 182 25.56 -6.72 14.57
N GLU A 183 24.59 -5.81 14.47
CA GLU A 183 23.84 -5.25 15.60
C GLU A 183 22.33 -5.25 15.33
N TYR A 184 21.77 -6.45 15.23
CA TYR A 184 20.36 -6.68 14.90
C TYR A 184 19.40 -5.88 15.79
N ILE A 185 18.52 -5.11 15.16
CA ILE A 185 17.34 -4.51 15.80
C ILE A 185 16.13 -5.38 15.43
N PRO A 186 15.25 -5.74 16.39
CA PRO A 186 14.07 -6.54 16.08
C PRO A 186 13.27 -6.00 14.90
N GLN A 187 12.98 -6.87 13.93
CA GLN A 187 12.22 -6.60 12.70
C GLN A 187 12.93 -5.69 11.68
N GLN A 188 14.21 -5.40 11.85
CA GLN A 188 15.00 -4.64 10.88
C GLN A 188 14.97 -5.28 9.48
N GLU A 189 15.01 -6.61 9.42
CA GLU A 189 15.00 -7.38 8.18
C GLU A 189 13.70 -7.25 7.39
N VAL A 190 12.60 -6.98 8.09
CA VAL A 190 11.30 -6.70 7.47
C VAL A 190 11.37 -5.37 6.75
N VAL A 191 11.85 -4.34 7.45
CA VAL A 191 12.02 -2.98 6.88
C VAL A 191 12.89 -3.06 5.64
N ASP A 192 14.04 -3.71 5.74
CA ASP A 192 15.02 -3.85 4.67
C ASP A 192 14.45 -4.57 3.43
N TYR A 193 13.59 -5.58 3.61
CA TYR A 193 12.90 -6.25 2.50
C TYR A 193 11.95 -5.31 1.74
N PHE A 194 11.08 -4.59 2.47
CA PHE A 194 10.12 -3.67 1.85
C PHE A 194 10.84 -2.51 1.15
N ASP A 195 11.90 -2.02 1.79
CA ASP A 195 12.68 -0.90 1.30
C ASP A 195 13.42 -1.26 0.02
N LYS A 196 14.08 -2.43 0.01
CA LYS A 196 14.76 -2.93 -1.19
C LYS A 196 13.79 -3.23 -2.33
N THR A 197 12.61 -3.78 -2.02
CA THR A 197 11.57 -4.04 -3.03
C THR A 197 11.09 -2.73 -3.66
N ALA A 198 10.81 -1.72 -2.85
CA ALA A 198 10.42 -0.40 -3.33
C ALA A 198 11.52 0.28 -4.15
N ASP A 199 12.78 0.11 -3.75
CA ASP A 199 13.95 0.63 -4.47
C ASP A 199 14.12 0.01 -5.86
N LEU A 200 14.05 -1.32 -5.96
CA LEU A 200 14.10 -2.02 -7.25
C LEU A 200 12.94 -1.60 -8.15
N TYR A 201 11.73 -1.52 -7.61
CA TYR A 201 10.55 -1.08 -8.36
C TYR A 201 10.72 0.34 -8.94
N ARG A 202 11.30 1.29 -8.19
CA ARG A 202 11.59 2.65 -8.70
C ARG A 202 12.54 2.63 -9.91
N GLY A 203 13.46 1.67 -9.95
CA GLY A 203 14.36 1.45 -11.08
C GLY A 203 13.71 0.80 -12.31
N LEU A 204 12.46 0.35 -12.21
CA LEU A 204 11.75 -0.42 -13.23
C LEU A 204 10.45 0.28 -13.68
N PRO A 205 10.54 1.44 -14.37
CA PRO A 205 9.39 2.25 -14.77
C PRO A 205 8.65 1.63 -15.97
N THR A 206 7.86 0.58 -15.71
CA THR A 206 7.20 -0.23 -16.74
C THR A 206 6.26 0.60 -17.63
N TYR A 207 5.44 1.48 -17.05
CA TYR A 207 4.51 2.30 -17.83
C TYR A 207 5.27 3.23 -18.79
N GLU A 208 6.26 3.96 -18.28
CA GLU A 208 7.05 4.92 -19.04
C GLU A 208 7.85 4.24 -20.15
N THR A 209 8.37 3.05 -19.87
CA THR A 209 9.11 2.23 -20.85
C THR A 209 8.19 1.83 -22.01
N LEU A 210 6.99 1.30 -21.72
CA LEU A 210 6.00 0.97 -22.73
C LEU A 210 5.49 2.21 -23.49
N ALA A 211 5.23 3.31 -22.77
CA ALA A 211 4.76 4.57 -23.34
C ALA A 211 5.74 5.17 -24.34
N LYS A 212 7.06 5.13 -24.05
CA LYS A 212 8.12 5.57 -24.97
C LYS A 212 8.12 4.78 -26.29
N ALA A 213 7.67 3.52 -26.27
CA ALA A 213 7.49 2.68 -27.45
C ALA A 213 6.09 2.78 -28.08
N ASN A 214 5.25 3.74 -27.66
CA ASN A 214 3.85 3.89 -28.09
C ASN A 214 2.96 2.68 -27.78
N ILE A 215 3.29 1.94 -26.71
CA ILE A 215 2.48 0.90 -26.10
C ILE A 215 1.76 1.53 -24.90
N LEU A 216 0.62 2.18 -25.19
CA LEU A 216 -0.21 2.86 -24.20
C LEU A 216 -1.47 2.04 -23.88
N PRO A 217 -2.06 2.19 -22.68
CA PRO A 217 -3.35 1.61 -22.40
C PRO A 217 -4.40 2.09 -23.41
N SER A 218 -5.23 1.17 -23.92
CA SER A 218 -6.25 1.45 -24.93
C SER A 218 -7.43 0.48 -24.81
N TYR A 219 -8.64 0.97 -25.09
CA TYR A 219 -9.82 0.12 -25.16
C TYR A 219 -9.94 -0.67 -26.46
N THR A 220 -9.26 -0.22 -27.53
CA THR A 220 -9.42 -0.77 -28.88
C THR A 220 -8.12 -1.35 -29.42
N LYS A 221 -6.98 -0.73 -29.12
CA LYS A 221 -5.68 -1.21 -29.57
C LYS A 221 -5.29 -2.46 -28.78
N THR A 222 -4.74 -3.42 -29.50
CA THR A 222 -4.12 -4.62 -28.92
C THR A 222 -2.67 -4.69 -29.36
N TYR A 223 -1.90 -5.50 -28.64
CA TYR A 223 -0.47 -5.65 -28.83
C TYR A 223 -0.10 -7.11 -29.04
N THR A 224 1.05 -7.35 -29.65
CA THR A 224 1.69 -8.66 -29.64
C THR A 224 2.53 -8.86 -28.39
N ARG A 225 2.69 -10.11 -27.99
CA ARG A 225 3.54 -10.47 -26.85
C ARG A 225 4.97 -9.97 -27.05
N ARG A 226 5.48 -10.18 -28.26
CA ARG A 226 6.82 -9.78 -28.67
C ARG A 226 7.05 -8.27 -28.59
N GLU A 227 6.10 -7.45 -29.04
CA GLU A 227 6.22 -5.98 -28.95
C GLU A 227 6.40 -5.51 -27.50
N ILE A 228 5.70 -6.14 -26.54
CA ILE A 228 5.79 -5.79 -25.12
C ILE A 228 7.10 -6.32 -24.52
N GLU A 229 7.40 -7.61 -24.72
CA GLU A 229 8.59 -8.27 -24.17
C GLU A 229 9.89 -7.66 -24.70
N ASP A 230 9.99 -7.37 -26.01
CA ASP A 230 11.21 -6.81 -26.62
C ASP A 230 11.54 -5.43 -26.01
N VAL A 231 10.53 -4.58 -25.82
CA VAL A 231 10.68 -3.21 -25.26
C VAL A 231 11.10 -3.26 -23.78
N LEU A 232 10.44 -4.09 -22.98
CA LEU A 232 10.77 -4.22 -21.56
C LEU A 232 12.13 -4.88 -21.35
N SER A 233 12.45 -5.92 -22.12
CA SER A 233 13.73 -6.64 -22.05
C SER A 233 14.90 -5.75 -22.46
N GLN A 234 14.72 -4.90 -23.49
CA GLN A 234 15.73 -3.93 -23.89
C GLN A 234 16.03 -2.91 -22.78
N SER A 235 15.01 -2.45 -22.07
CA SER A 235 15.16 -1.51 -20.95
C SER A 235 15.81 -2.15 -19.72
N HIS A 236 15.41 -3.38 -19.41
CA HIS A 236 15.93 -4.17 -18.28
C HIS A 236 17.36 -4.67 -18.50
N GLY A 237 17.72 -5.00 -19.75
CA GLY A 237 19.00 -5.59 -20.13
C GLY A 237 19.03 -7.12 -20.10
N ALA A 238 17.89 -7.76 -19.85
CA ALA A 238 17.69 -9.21 -19.90
C ALA A 238 16.22 -9.53 -20.20
N GLU A 239 15.89 -10.79 -20.48
CA GLU A 239 14.51 -11.20 -20.77
C GLU A 239 13.53 -10.89 -19.61
N VAL A 240 12.34 -10.40 -19.96
CA VAL A 240 11.25 -10.07 -19.04
C VAL A 240 10.05 -10.96 -19.32
N THR A 241 9.40 -11.46 -18.27
CA THR A 241 8.18 -12.26 -18.41
C THR A 241 6.94 -11.41 -18.19
N ILE A 242 5.99 -11.45 -19.13
CA ILE A 242 4.67 -10.84 -18.94
C ILE A 242 3.59 -11.90 -18.68
N ARG A 243 2.63 -11.58 -17.82
CA ARG A 243 1.47 -12.41 -17.53
C ARG A 243 0.19 -11.71 -17.96
N CYS A 244 -0.74 -12.50 -18.46
CA CYS A 244 -2.06 -12.05 -18.87
C CYS A 244 -3.15 -12.71 -18.04
N ARG A 245 -4.19 -11.94 -17.75
CA ARG A 245 -5.43 -12.41 -17.15
C ARG A 245 -6.57 -12.18 -18.15
N HIS A 246 -7.23 -13.27 -18.56
CA HIS A 246 -8.28 -13.24 -19.61
C HIS A 246 -7.84 -12.56 -20.92
N GLY A 247 -6.55 -12.63 -21.28
CA GLY A 247 -5.98 -11.98 -22.48
C GLY A 247 -5.69 -10.48 -22.33
N ALA A 248 -5.89 -9.90 -21.14
CA ALA A 248 -5.39 -8.58 -20.79
C ALA A 248 -4.05 -8.68 -20.07
N LEU A 249 -3.12 -7.78 -20.38
CA LEU A 249 -1.83 -7.64 -19.71
C LEU A 249 -2.08 -7.32 -18.22
N ASN A 250 -1.45 -8.07 -17.32
CA ASN A 250 -1.74 -7.99 -15.87
C ASN A 250 -0.48 -8.03 -15.00
N GLU A 251 0.56 -8.78 -15.34
CA GLU A 251 1.82 -8.76 -14.58
C GLU A 251 3.04 -8.61 -15.47
N VAL A 252 4.10 -8.04 -14.89
CA VAL A 252 5.45 -8.02 -15.46
C VAL A 252 6.42 -8.47 -14.38
N TRP A 253 7.31 -9.40 -14.72
CA TRP A 253 8.30 -9.98 -13.82
C TRP A 253 9.71 -9.70 -14.35
N TYR A 254 10.51 -9.00 -13.55
CA TYR A 254 11.90 -8.65 -13.84
C TYR A 254 12.82 -9.50 -12.98
N TYR A 255 13.78 -10.17 -13.61
CA TYR A 255 14.66 -11.14 -12.97
C TYR A 255 16.05 -10.57 -12.73
N PHE A 256 16.60 -10.89 -11.57
CA PHE A 256 17.94 -10.51 -11.18
C PHE A 256 18.68 -11.67 -10.54
N ASN A 257 19.97 -11.80 -10.88
CA ASN A 257 20.93 -12.46 -10.01
C ASN A 257 21.56 -11.41 -9.10
N VAL A 258 21.99 -11.82 -7.91
CA VAL A 258 22.48 -10.90 -6.87
C VAL A 258 23.87 -11.33 -6.42
N ALA A 259 24.81 -10.39 -6.46
CA ALA A 259 26.12 -10.53 -5.84
C ALA A 259 26.13 -9.80 -4.49
N GLY A 260 26.16 -10.55 -3.40
CA GLY A 260 26.12 -10.03 -2.03
C GLY A 260 24.74 -10.19 -1.36
N PRO A 261 24.53 -9.56 -0.18
CA PRO A 261 23.24 -9.61 0.53
C PRO A 261 22.15 -8.86 -0.22
N LEU A 262 20.88 -9.10 0.11
CA LEU A 262 19.74 -8.43 -0.53
C LEU A 262 19.85 -6.89 -0.44
N VAL A 263 20.24 -6.37 0.71
CA VAL A 263 20.17 -4.92 1.00
C VAL A 263 21.22 -4.13 0.23
N SER A 264 22.49 -4.52 0.34
CA SER A 264 23.63 -3.79 -0.25
C SER A 264 24.25 -4.48 -1.47
N GLY A 265 23.77 -5.67 -1.83
CA GLY A 265 24.29 -6.43 -2.96
C GLY A 265 23.97 -5.79 -4.31
N LYS A 266 24.74 -6.21 -5.32
CA LYS A 266 24.57 -5.77 -6.70
C LYS A 266 23.57 -6.67 -7.40
N PHE A 267 22.44 -6.09 -7.80
CA PHE A 267 21.44 -6.74 -8.64
C PHE A 267 21.89 -6.64 -10.11
N VAL A 268 21.95 -7.78 -10.78
CA VAL A 268 22.33 -7.92 -12.18
C VAL A 268 21.16 -8.54 -12.91
N ALA A 269 20.61 -7.83 -13.90
CA ALA A 269 19.53 -8.34 -14.73
C ALA A 269 19.90 -9.73 -15.30
N SER A 270 18.94 -10.66 -15.27
CA SER A 270 19.12 -12.03 -15.74
C SER A 270 17.92 -12.50 -16.53
N ASP A 271 18.11 -13.53 -17.35
CA ASP A 271 17.01 -14.21 -18.03
C ASP A 271 16.23 -15.10 -17.04
N PRO A 272 14.95 -15.42 -17.32
CA PRO A 272 14.14 -16.30 -16.47
C PRO A 272 14.70 -17.73 -16.42
N ASP A 273 14.78 -18.34 -15.24
CA ASP A 273 15.27 -19.73 -15.08
C ASP A 273 14.19 -20.81 -15.26
N GLY A 274 12.98 -20.46 -15.71
CA GLY A 274 11.97 -21.47 -16.07
C GLY A 274 10.51 -20.99 -16.19
N GLN A 275 10.18 -19.82 -15.64
CA GLN A 275 8.81 -19.31 -15.73
C GLN A 275 8.56 -18.62 -17.07
N ILE A 276 7.54 -19.09 -17.79
CA ILE A 276 7.17 -18.57 -19.12
C ILE A 276 5.91 -17.71 -19.08
N SER A 277 5.75 -16.85 -20.09
CA SER A 277 4.54 -16.07 -20.31
C SER A 277 3.33 -16.96 -20.58
N ASN A 278 2.16 -16.60 -20.03
CA ASN A 278 0.86 -17.14 -20.45
C ASN A 278 0.08 -16.21 -21.38
N CYS A 279 0.68 -15.11 -21.83
CA CYS A 279 0.04 -14.20 -22.76
C CYS A 279 -0.05 -14.83 -24.15
N PRO A 280 -1.15 -14.58 -24.90
CA PRO A 280 -1.27 -15.00 -26.29
C PRO A 280 -0.22 -14.27 -27.15
N ALA A 281 0.18 -14.86 -28.28
CA ALA A 281 1.18 -14.25 -29.17
C ALA A 281 0.75 -12.87 -29.70
N SER A 282 -0.56 -12.67 -29.90
CA SER A 282 -1.17 -11.43 -30.38
C SER A 282 -2.52 -11.17 -29.74
N GLY A 283 -3.01 -9.94 -29.83
CA GLY A 283 -4.34 -9.57 -29.31
C GLY A 283 -4.35 -9.29 -27.81
N ILE A 284 -3.19 -9.03 -27.20
CA ILE A 284 -3.07 -8.66 -25.79
C ILE A 284 -3.71 -7.30 -25.60
N ARG A 285 -4.66 -7.21 -24.66
CA ARG A 285 -5.28 -5.93 -24.27
C ARG A 285 -4.46 -5.29 -23.17
N TYR A 286 -4.08 -4.03 -23.34
CA TYR A 286 -3.54 -3.21 -22.26
C TYR A 286 -4.61 -2.22 -21.84
N GLN A 287 -5.42 -2.56 -20.85
CA GLN A 287 -6.64 -1.82 -20.54
C GLN A 287 -6.34 -0.52 -19.77
N PRO A 288 -6.93 0.63 -20.11
CA PRO A 288 -6.82 1.83 -19.29
C PRO A 288 -7.40 1.61 -17.89
N LYS A 289 -6.77 2.20 -16.87
CA LYS A 289 -7.31 2.27 -15.50
C LYS A 289 -8.49 3.25 -15.39
N THR A 290 -8.72 4.07 -16.41
CA THR A 290 -9.92 4.91 -16.48
C THR A 290 -11.14 4.07 -16.93
N PRO A 291 -12.36 4.43 -16.53
CA PRO A 291 -13.57 3.82 -17.08
C PRO A 291 -13.73 4.16 -18.56
N HIS A 292 -14.16 3.19 -19.37
CA HIS A 292 -14.47 3.44 -20.78
C HIS A 292 -15.61 4.47 -20.86
N HIS A 293 -15.34 5.66 -21.40
CA HIS A 293 -16.38 6.61 -21.80
C HIS A 293 -17.24 5.94 -22.88
N GLY A 294 -18.30 5.23 -22.48
CA GLY A 294 -19.14 4.43 -23.37
C GLY A 294 -19.71 3.16 -22.75
N HIS A 295 -19.18 2.67 -21.62
CA HIS A 295 -19.85 1.64 -20.83
C HIS A 295 -20.70 2.27 -19.73
N GLU A 296 -21.93 2.63 -20.12
CA GLU A 296 -23.07 2.61 -19.20
C GLU A 296 -23.09 1.22 -18.52
N PRO A 297 -23.29 1.12 -17.19
CA PRO A 297 -23.45 -0.16 -16.53
C PRO A 297 -24.56 -0.96 -17.24
N THR A 298 -24.25 -2.19 -17.63
CA THR A 298 -25.24 -3.08 -18.26
C THR A 298 -26.36 -3.32 -17.25
N LYS A 299 -27.49 -2.65 -17.46
CA LYS A 299 -28.72 -2.83 -16.69
C LYS A 299 -29.15 -4.29 -16.75
N THR A 300 -29.03 -5.01 -15.64
CA THR A 300 -29.87 -6.18 -15.39
C THR A 300 -31.32 -5.71 -15.36
N THR A 301 -32.13 -6.31 -16.22
CA THR A 301 -33.56 -6.04 -16.38
C THR A 301 -34.32 -6.30 -15.08
N THR A 302 -34.68 -5.24 -14.38
CA THR A 302 -35.91 -5.18 -13.60
C THR A 302 -36.57 -3.83 -13.82
N HIS A 303 -37.85 -3.90 -14.18
CA HIS A 303 -38.81 -2.86 -14.54
C HIS A 303 -38.54 -1.40 -14.07
N ASN A 304 -38.68 -0.46 -15.02
CA ASN A 304 -39.02 0.96 -14.81
C ASN A 304 -40.30 1.11 -13.96
N PRO A 305 -40.56 2.24 -13.24
CA PRO A 305 -40.16 3.64 -13.56
C PRO A 305 -39.50 4.38 -12.35
N SER A 306 -38.82 5.51 -12.44
CA SER A 306 -39.02 6.74 -13.22
C SER A 306 -37.70 7.54 -13.34
N GLU A 307 -37.70 8.49 -14.27
CA GLU A 307 -36.68 9.49 -14.62
C GLU A 307 -35.94 10.16 -13.42
N PRO A 308 -34.59 10.25 -13.43
CA PRO A 308 -33.85 10.90 -12.36
C PRO A 308 -33.72 12.41 -12.62
N THR A 309 -34.38 13.20 -11.78
CA THR A 309 -34.03 14.60 -11.53
C THR A 309 -33.08 14.67 -10.35
N SER A 310 -31.76 14.87 -10.58
CA SER A 310 -30.86 15.77 -9.80
C SER A 310 -29.36 15.51 -10.05
N PRO A 311 -28.48 16.52 -9.83
CA PRO A 311 -27.02 16.48 -10.09
C PRO A 311 -26.22 15.67 -9.03
N PRO A 312 -24.88 15.56 -9.12
CA PRO A 312 -24.04 14.69 -8.29
C PRO A 312 -24.30 14.86 -6.79
N GLY A 313 -24.61 13.75 -6.11
CA GLY A 313 -25.31 13.70 -4.82
C GLY A 313 -24.58 14.36 -3.65
N ALA A 314 -25.35 15.10 -2.85
CA ALA A 314 -24.91 15.61 -1.56
C ALA A 314 -24.54 14.45 -0.60
N PRO A 315 -23.54 14.63 0.29
CA PRO A 315 -23.20 13.63 1.30
C PRO A 315 -24.40 13.33 2.20
N PHE A 316 -24.55 12.07 2.60
CA PHE A 316 -25.67 11.60 3.43
C PHE A 316 -27.07 11.87 2.81
N GLN A 317 -27.19 11.68 1.50
CA GLN A 317 -28.47 11.66 0.80
C GLN A 317 -28.67 10.33 0.07
N GLY A 318 -29.89 9.78 0.15
CA GLY A 318 -30.25 8.57 -0.58
C GLY A 318 -29.61 7.31 0.01
N ARG A 319 -29.19 6.38 -0.84
CA ARG A 319 -28.56 5.12 -0.42
C ARG A 319 -27.04 5.25 -0.45
N GLY A 320 -26.36 4.60 0.49
CA GLY A 320 -24.91 4.64 0.59
C GLY A 320 -24.35 3.77 1.70
N ASN A 321 -23.03 3.78 1.86
CA ASN A 321 -22.34 3.11 2.95
C ASN A 321 -21.73 4.13 3.92
N LEU A 322 -21.67 3.75 5.19
CA LEU A 322 -20.92 4.48 6.21
C LEU A 322 -19.51 3.91 6.29
N MET A 323 -18.53 4.70 5.87
CA MET A 323 -17.11 4.30 5.82
C MET A 323 -16.38 4.82 7.04
N ILE A 324 -15.57 3.97 7.67
CA ILE A 324 -14.79 4.31 8.86
C ILE A 324 -13.38 4.70 8.44
N SER A 325 -12.85 5.77 9.02
CA SER A 325 -11.44 6.14 8.96
C SER A 325 -10.88 6.39 10.36
N THR A 326 -9.62 6.04 10.58
CA THR A 326 -8.87 6.31 11.82
C THR A 326 -7.57 6.99 11.43
N MET A 327 -7.17 8.07 12.11
CA MET A 327 -5.96 8.84 11.74
C MET A 327 -5.92 9.21 10.24
N GLY A 328 -7.06 9.56 9.66
CA GLY A 328 -7.18 9.91 8.23
C GLY A 328 -7.14 8.75 7.24
N GLN A 329 -6.89 7.51 7.68
CA GLN A 329 -6.86 6.34 6.81
C GLN A 329 -8.17 5.57 6.88
N LYS A 330 -8.70 5.14 5.72
CA LYS A 330 -9.92 4.32 5.63
C LYS A 330 -9.66 2.92 6.20
N ARG A 331 -10.46 2.50 7.20
CA ARG A 331 -10.27 1.22 7.93
C ARG A 331 -11.51 0.32 7.94
N GLY A 332 -12.36 0.40 6.92
CA GLY A 332 -13.55 -0.44 6.76
C GLY A 332 -14.84 0.36 6.79
N CYS A 333 -15.92 -0.24 7.29
CA CYS A 333 -17.25 0.36 7.24
C CYS A 333 -18.18 -0.18 8.33
N ILE A 334 -19.33 0.48 8.47
CA ILE A 334 -20.40 0.04 9.36
C ILE A 334 -21.25 -1.04 8.70
N ILE A 335 -21.58 -2.09 9.44
CA ILE A 335 -22.47 -3.17 9.01
C ILE A 335 -23.90 -2.94 9.53
N SER A 336 -24.89 -3.73 9.08
CA SER A 336 -26.32 -3.41 9.20
C SER A 336 -26.85 -3.28 10.63
N ARG A 337 -26.09 -3.69 11.65
CA ARG A 337 -26.46 -3.52 13.07
C ARG A 337 -25.77 -2.34 13.75
N GLY A 338 -24.86 -1.63 13.08
CA GLY A 338 -24.14 -0.47 13.61
C GLY A 338 -22.69 -0.72 14.04
N ALA A 339 -22.21 -1.96 13.99
CA ALA A 339 -20.81 -2.27 14.31
C ALA A 339 -19.85 -1.92 13.17
N TRP A 340 -18.60 -1.60 13.51
CA TRP A 340 -17.50 -1.44 12.56
C TRP A 340 -16.89 -2.80 12.19
N PHE A 341 -16.65 -3.00 10.89
CA PHE A 341 -16.06 -4.20 10.33
C PHE A 341 -15.08 -3.87 9.21
N SER A 342 -13.98 -4.65 9.12
CA SER A 342 -12.90 -4.43 8.14
C SER A 342 -12.82 -5.49 7.04
N SER A 343 -13.37 -6.69 7.22
CA SER A 343 -13.10 -7.85 6.35
C SER A 343 -14.30 -8.35 5.52
N GLY A 344 -15.39 -7.58 5.42
CA GLY A 344 -16.54 -7.99 4.61
C GLY A 344 -17.41 -6.85 4.11
N THR A 345 -18.56 -7.21 3.51
CA THR A 345 -19.41 -6.27 2.78
C THR A 345 -20.00 -5.20 3.67
N CYS A 346 -19.80 -3.94 3.28
CA CYS A 346 -20.41 -2.78 3.93
C CYS A 346 -21.93 -2.85 3.83
N ALA A 347 -22.62 -2.43 4.89
CA ALA A 347 -24.06 -2.34 4.82
C ALA A 347 -24.50 -1.10 4.05
N THR A 348 -25.57 -1.25 3.27
CA THR A 348 -26.29 -0.11 2.71
C THR A 348 -27.16 0.53 3.77
N PHE A 349 -27.05 1.84 3.88
CA PHE A 349 -27.87 2.73 4.68
C PHE A 349 -28.66 3.64 3.75
N THR A 350 -29.84 4.04 4.19
CA THR A 350 -30.65 5.08 3.58
C THR A 350 -30.59 6.30 4.48
N ALA A 351 -30.11 7.41 3.96
CA ALA A 351 -30.13 8.71 4.60
C ALA A 351 -31.33 9.52 4.09
N LYS A 352 -32.20 9.93 5.01
CA LYS A 352 -33.38 10.74 4.71
C LYS A 352 -33.27 12.09 5.41
N LYS A 353 -33.15 13.14 4.59
CA LYS A 353 -33.09 14.53 5.03
C LYS A 353 -34.34 14.88 5.86
N THR A 354 -34.13 15.50 7.02
CA THR A 354 -35.20 16.04 7.90
C THR A 354 -35.21 17.56 7.90
N SER A 355 -34.04 18.20 7.73
CA SER A 355 -33.87 19.64 7.50
C SER A 355 -32.61 19.88 6.65
N ASP A 356 -32.20 21.13 6.43
CA ASP A 356 -31.06 21.45 5.56
C ASP A 356 -29.73 20.80 6.00
N ASP A 357 -29.51 20.72 7.31
CA ASP A 357 -28.27 20.16 7.89
C ASP A 357 -28.50 18.87 8.68
N LEU A 358 -29.76 18.39 8.78
CA LEU A 358 -30.11 17.19 9.55
C LEU A 358 -30.72 16.09 8.69
N PHE A 359 -30.41 14.86 9.04
CA PHE A 359 -30.96 13.66 8.41
C PHE A 359 -31.08 12.50 9.39
N THR A 360 -31.85 11.49 8.98
CA THR A 360 -31.99 10.23 9.70
C THR A 360 -31.37 9.10 8.91
N LEU A 361 -30.81 8.10 9.61
CA LEU A 361 -30.21 6.92 9.01
C LEU A 361 -31.06 5.67 9.24
N HIS A 362 -31.20 4.86 8.20
CA HIS A 362 -31.91 3.59 8.24
C HIS A 362 -31.09 2.48 7.58
N SER A 363 -31.04 1.30 8.18
CA SER A 363 -30.38 0.11 7.59
C SER A 363 -31.40 -0.99 7.31
N SER A 364 -30.98 -2.12 6.74
CA SER A 364 -31.84 -3.31 6.63
C SER A 364 -32.34 -3.87 7.96
N LYS A 365 -31.82 -3.42 9.10
CA LYS A 365 -32.28 -3.81 10.45
C LYS A 365 -33.25 -2.83 11.09
N GLY A 366 -33.42 -1.64 10.53
CA GLY A 366 -34.29 -0.59 11.06
C GLY A 366 -33.55 0.75 11.23
N ASN A 367 -34.19 1.67 11.98
CA ASN A 367 -33.64 2.98 12.33
C ASN A 367 -32.27 2.86 13.01
N CYS A 368 -31.38 3.79 12.71
CA CYS A 368 -30.06 3.90 13.32
C CYS A 368 -30.01 5.07 14.32
N GLY A 369 -29.21 4.92 15.36
CA GLY A 369 -29.08 5.85 16.48
C GLY A 369 -28.02 5.37 17.47
N PHE A 370 -27.76 6.17 18.50
CA PHE A 370 -26.91 5.73 19.61
C PHE A 370 -27.78 5.19 20.75
N ALA A 371 -27.61 3.91 21.08
CA ALA A 371 -28.29 3.25 22.18
C ALA A 371 -27.27 2.88 23.26
N LYS A 372 -27.38 3.48 24.45
CA LYS A 372 -26.37 3.37 25.52
C LYS A 372 -24.95 3.66 25.00
N ASP A 373 -24.81 4.80 24.33
CA ASP A 373 -23.57 5.28 23.69
C ASP A 373 -23.07 4.46 22.48
N ILE A 374 -23.72 3.34 22.11
CA ILE A 374 -23.26 2.51 20.98
C ILE A 374 -24.08 2.79 19.73
N PHE A 375 -23.42 3.08 18.61
CA PHE A 375 -24.07 3.21 17.30
C PHE A 375 -24.75 1.87 16.94
N THR A 376 -26.07 1.91 16.85
CA THR A 376 -26.92 0.74 16.74
C THR A 376 -27.98 0.98 15.68
N CYS A 377 -28.26 -0.04 14.87
CA CYS A 377 -29.39 -0.03 13.95
C CYS A 377 -30.35 -1.19 14.23
N GLY A 378 -31.64 -0.86 14.35
CA GLY A 378 -32.73 -1.82 14.49
C GLY A 378 -33.53 -1.67 15.77
N GLY A 379 -34.03 -2.79 16.31
CA GLY A 379 -35.07 -2.78 17.36
C GLY A 379 -34.74 -2.05 18.66
N ALA A 380 -33.46 -1.74 18.93
CA ALA A 380 -33.05 -0.93 20.08
C ALA A 380 -33.22 0.59 19.85
N VAL A 381 -33.48 1.02 18.61
CA VAL A 381 -33.68 2.41 18.21
C VAL A 381 -35.13 2.60 17.75
N HIS A 382 -36.02 2.85 18.71
CA HIS A 382 -37.46 2.96 18.45
C HIS A 382 -37.86 4.23 17.70
N LYS A 383 -37.12 5.33 17.90
CA LYS A 383 -37.32 6.61 17.21
C LYS A 383 -36.11 6.90 16.34
N ALA A 384 -36.35 7.38 15.11
CA ALA A 384 -35.27 7.80 14.23
C ALA A 384 -34.48 8.93 14.88
N GLN A 385 -33.17 8.75 15.01
CA GLN A 385 -32.25 9.74 15.55
C GLN A 385 -31.79 10.65 14.41
N GLU A 386 -31.71 11.95 14.70
CA GLU A 386 -31.17 12.94 13.77
C GLU A 386 -29.64 13.03 13.91
N PHE A 387 -28.99 13.14 12.76
CA PHE A 387 -27.55 13.33 12.59
C PHE A 387 -27.30 14.58 11.76
N GLY A 388 -26.15 15.21 11.98
CA GLY A 388 -25.67 16.33 11.19
C GLY A 388 -24.52 15.94 10.25
N ILE A 389 -24.06 16.92 9.49
CA ILE A 389 -22.84 16.81 8.67
C ILE A 389 -21.85 17.86 9.16
N ASP A 390 -20.62 17.45 9.42
CA ASP A 390 -19.51 18.34 9.76
C ASP A 390 -18.29 17.93 8.92
N ASP A 391 -17.78 18.85 8.09
CA ASP A 391 -16.65 18.59 7.18
C ASP A 391 -16.81 17.29 6.34
N GLY A 392 -18.02 17.05 5.83
CA GLY A 392 -18.35 15.85 5.04
C GLY A 392 -18.42 14.54 5.85
N LYS A 393 -18.31 14.61 7.18
CA LYS A 393 -18.41 13.48 8.12
C LYS A 393 -19.76 13.46 8.81
N LEU A 394 -20.15 12.28 9.28
CA LEU A 394 -21.31 12.10 10.15
C LEU A 394 -21.07 12.86 11.45
N ALA A 395 -22.00 13.69 11.86
CA ALA A 395 -21.96 14.37 13.15
C ALA A 395 -23.13 13.94 14.03
N TYR A 396 -22.89 13.77 15.33
CA TYR A 396 -23.90 13.49 16.34
C TYR A 396 -23.77 14.50 17.47
N HIS A 397 -24.84 15.27 17.75
CA HIS A 397 -24.82 16.43 18.65
C HIS A 397 -23.68 17.43 18.37
N GLY A 398 -23.34 17.61 17.08
CA GLY A 398 -22.27 18.52 16.64
C GLY A 398 -20.85 17.95 16.74
N ASN A 399 -20.67 16.69 17.16
CA ASN A 399 -19.35 16.03 17.19
C ASN A 399 -19.23 15.03 16.03
N SER A 400 -18.13 15.12 15.27
CA SER A 400 -17.80 14.23 14.13
C SER A 400 -16.76 13.15 14.45
N THR A 401 -16.26 13.12 15.70
CA THR A 401 -15.34 12.09 16.21
C THR A 401 -16.11 11.07 17.04
N PHE A 402 -15.89 9.79 16.71
CA PHE A 402 -16.45 8.62 17.40
C PHE A 402 -15.32 7.73 17.91
N PHE A 403 -15.64 6.71 18.69
CA PHE A 403 -14.60 5.92 19.37
C PHE A 403 -14.82 4.41 19.26
N ALA A 404 -13.75 3.63 19.47
CA ALA A 404 -13.78 2.18 19.58
C ALA A 404 -12.73 1.66 20.58
N ASP A 405 -13.01 0.51 21.20
CA ASP A 405 -12.06 -0.19 22.08
C ASP A 405 -10.89 -0.82 21.32
N LYS A 406 -11.16 -1.30 20.11
CA LYS A 406 -10.20 -2.05 19.28
C LYS A 406 -10.55 -2.00 17.81
N ALA A 407 -9.55 -2.11 16.95
CA ALA A 407 -9.77 -2.27 15.52
C ALA A 407 -10.28 -3.69 15.20
N PRO A 408 -11.21 -3.87 14.26
CA PRO A 408 -11.66 -5.18 13.81
C PRO A 408 -10.52 -5.90 13.06
N LYS A 409 -10.31 -7.19 13.39
CA LYS A 409 -9.35 -8.11 12.74
C LYS A 409 -10.05 -9.41 12.38
N GLY A 410 -9.92 -9.85 11.13
CA GLY A 410 -10.62 -11.04 10.62
C GLY A 410 -12.15 -10.92 10.81
N PRO A 411 -12.86 -11.93 11.32
CA PRO A 411 -14.32 -11.88 11.51
C PRO A 411 -14.77 -11.01 12.70
N THR A 412 -13.82 -10.47 13.47
CA THR A 412 -14.10 -9.67 14.66
C THR A 412 -14.66 -8.31 14.28
N LYS A 413 -15.74 -7.89 14.94
CA LYS A 413 -16.38 -6.57 14.78
C LYS A 413 -16.04 -5.70 15.99
N SER A 414 -16.04 -4.39 15.79
CA SER A 414 -15.90 -3.42 16.88
C SER A 414 -17.16 -2.60 17.06
N LYS A 415 -17.41 -2.17 18.30
CA LYS A 415 -18.49 -1.23 18.60
C LYS A 415 -18.00 0.18 18.26
N VAL A 416 -18.95 1.05 17.93
CA VAL A 416 -18.70 2.47 17.67
C VAL A 416 -19.41 3.26 18.75
N PHE A 417 -18.66 4.06 19.49
CA PHE A 417 -19.08 4.83 20.64
C PHE A 417 -19.18 6.32 20.30
N ALA A 418 -20.09 7.05 20.93
CA ALA A 418 -20.20 8.50 20.75
C ALA A 418 -19.33 9.28 21.75
N SER A 419 -19.04 8.72 22.92
CA SER A 419 -18.16 9.33 23.92
C SER A 419 -16.76 8.67 23.93
N GLN A 420 -15.75 9.43 24.38
CA GLN A 420 -14.37 8.97 24.43
C GLN A 420 -14.13 7.96 25.56
N GLU A 421 -14.60 8.25 26.78
CA GLU A 421 -14.41 7.44 28.01
C GLU A 421 -13.08 6.64 28.00
N ASP A 422 -13.13 5.31 28.06
CA ASP A 422 -11.95 4.42 28.02
C ASP A 422 -11.63 3.88 26.60
N HIS A 423 -12.27 4.45 25.56
CA HIS A 423 -12.17 4.02 24.16
C HIS A 423 -11.00 4.71 23.45
N GLN A 424 -9.93 3.95 23.18
CA GLN A 424 -8.63 4.50 22.76
C GLN A 424 -8.52 4.83 21.25
N ILE A 425 -9.47 4.40 20.42
CA ILE A 425 -9.39 4.57 18.96
C ILE A 425 -10.38 5.62 18.50
N GLU A 426 -9.87 6.72 17.94
CA GLU A 426 -10.68 7.74 17.28
C GLU A 426 -11.08 7.33 15.86
N LEU A 427 -12.36 7.54 15.55
CA LEU A 427 -13.01 7.20 14.30
C LEU A 427 -13.66 8.44 13.69
N ALA A 428 -13.53 8.60 12.38
CA ALA A 428 -14.38 9.47 11.58
C ALA A 428 -15.22 8.62 10.63
N ILE A 429 -16.48 9.04 10.40
CA ILE A 429 -17.43 8.30 9.57
C ILE A 429 -17.81 9.16 8.36
N THR A 430 -17.58 8.65 7.15
CA THR A 430 -17.89 9.35 5.89
C THR A 430 -18.94 8.59 5.07
N TRP A 431 -19.63 9.31 4.19
CA TRP A 431 -20.64 8.74 3.30
C TRP A 431 -20.05 8.34 1.96
N ARG A 432 -20.30 7.10 1.53
CA ARG A 432 -20.05 6.66 0.15
C ARG A 432 -21.39 6.39 -0.54
N PRO A 433 -21.85 7.22 -1.50
CA PRO A 433 -23.10 6.97 -2.22
C PRO A 433 -23.13 5.61 -2.93
N ASP A 434 -24.30 5.00 -2.96
CA ASP A 434 -24.64 3.78 -3.71
C ASP A 434 -25.27 4.29 -5.02
N TYR A 435 -24.48 4.36 -6.11
CA TYR A 435 -24.92 4.89 -7.41
C TYR A 435 -25.63 3.83 -8.26
#